data_AF-A0A3S0BK57-F1
#
_entry.id   AF-A0A3S0BK57-F1
#
_cell.length_a   1.000
_cell.length_b   1.000
_cell.length_c   1.000
_cell.angle_alpha   90.00
_cell.angle_beta   90.00
_cell.angle_gamma   90.00
#
_symmetry.space_group_name_H-M   'P 1'
#
loop_
_entity.id
_entity.type
_entity.pdbx_description
1 polymer ?
#
loop_
_entity_poly.entity_id
_entity_poly.type
_entity_poly.pdbx_seq_one_letter_code
_entity_poly.pdbx_strand_id
1 'polypeptide(L)'
;MLRGLVMWRKTWIAAIIALACAAGIVFANDNLLERLEAMFGEQGSPHPTVIQAVGTIEVAFSPNNGVTETVVKAISEAQQTILVSAYSFTSKDIAEALLKAKQRGVVVKLILDKSQISQKYSSSTFFTNQGFDLRIDVKHA
;
A
#
# COMPACT_ATOMS: atom_id res chain seq x y z
N MET A 1 -10.59 29.94 -63.31
CA MET A 1 -9.42 29.28 -62.69
C MET A 1 -8.53 30.39 -62.16
N LEU A 2 -8.39 30.74 -60.87
CA LEU A 2 -8.12 29.99 -59.65
C LEU A 2 -8.66 30.78 -58.43
N ARG A 3 -9.73 30.32 -57.75
CA ARG A 3 -10.17 30.90 -56.46
C ARG A 3 -10.68 29.85 -55.45
N GLY A 4 -10.38 28.57 -55.67
CA GLY A 4 -10.87 27.46 -54.82
C GLY A 4 -9.89 26.98 -53.73
N LEU A 5 -8.58 27.24 -53.87
CA LEU A 5 -7.57 26.60 -53.01
C LEU A 5 -7.17 27.42 -51.76
N VAL A 6 -7.63 28.67 -51.63
CA VAL A 6 -7.24 29.56 -50.51
C VAL A 6 -8.18 29.42 -49.31
N MET A 7 -9.43 29.00 -49.52
CA MET A 7 -10.44 28.94 -48.45
C MET A 7 -10.21 27.78 -47.47
N TRP A 8 -9.61 26.67 -47.94
CA TRP A 8 -9.38 25.48 -47.11
C TRP A 8 -8.25 25.67 -46.09
N ARG A 9 -7.22 26.48 -46.40
CA ARG A 9 -6.11 26.75 -45.46
C ARG A 9 -6.51 27.66 -44.29
N LYS A 10 -7.58 28.45 -44.43
CA LYS A 10 -8.06 29.39 -43.41
C LYS A 10 -8.93 28.74 -42.35
N THR A 11 -9.63 27.65 -42.66
CA THR A 11 -10.53 26.97 -41.72
C THR A 11 -9.78 26.12 -40.69
N TRP A 12 -8.66 25.49 -41.05
CA TRP A 12 -7.82 24.75 -40.08
C TRP A 12 -7.14 25.66 -39.06
N ILE A 13 -6.77 26.88 -39.46
CA ILE A 13 -6.19 27.87 -38.54
C ILE A 13 -7.21 28.26 -37.46
N ALA A 14 -8.48 28.46 -37.83
CA ALA A 14 -9.54 28.74 -36.86
C ALA A 14 -9.77 27.58 -35.89
N ALA A 15 -9.69 26.33 -36.36
CA ALA A 15 -9.81 25.14 -35.50
C ALA A 15 -8.64 25.00 -34.51
N ILE A 16 -7.41 25.29 -34.95
CA ILE A 16 -6.22 25.28 -34.08
C ILE A 16 -6.30 26.41 -33.05
N ILE A 17 -6.73 27.61 -33.44
CA ILE A 17 -6.94 28.73 -32.50
C ILE A 17 -8.03 28.38 -31.49
N ALA A 18 -9.15 27.77 -31.91
CA ALA A 18 -10.20 27.34 -30.99
C ALA A 18 -9.72 26.27 -30.00
N LEU A 19 -8.91 25.30 -30.46
CA LEU A 19 -8.32 24.27 -29.59
C LEU A 19 -7.29 24.84 -28.61
N ALA A 20 -6.46 25.79 -29.07
CA ALA A 20 -5.51 26.51 -28.23
C ALA A 20 -6.21 27.44 -27.23
N CYS A 21 -7.33 28.07 -27.61
CA CYS A 21 -8.18 28.83 -26.68
C CYS A 21 -8.85 27.92 -25.65
N ALA A 22 -9.33 26.73 -26.03
CA ALA A 22 -9.89 25.78 -25.07
C ALA A 22 -8.83 25.28 -24.08
N ALA A 23 -7.61 24.96 -24.56
CA ALA A 23 -6.48 24.65 -23.68
C ALA A 23 -6.11 25.86 -22.80
N GLY A 24 -6.09 27.08 -23.35
CA GLY A 24 -5.85 28.31 -22.60
C GLY A 24 -6.91 28.59 -21.53
N ILE A 25 -8.19 28.29 -21.78
CA ILE A 25 -9.27 28.40 -20.79
C ILE A 25 -9.11 27.36 -19.68
N VAL A 26 -8.63 26.15 -20.03
CA VAL A 26 -8.25 25.12 -19.04
C VAL A 26 -7.05 25.61 -18.22
N PHE A 27 -5.99 26.15 -18.84
CA PHE A 27 -4.79 26.63 -18.13
C PHE A 27 -4.94 28.00 -17.44
N ALA A 28 -5.97 28.80 -17.77
CA ALA A 28 -6.25 30.10 -17.14
C ALA A 28 -7.13 30.00 -15.88
N ASN A 29 -7.57 28.79 -15.52
CA ASN A 29 -8.28 28.58 -14.27
C ASN A 29 -7.27 28.21 -13.18
N ASP A 30 -6.91 29.18 -12.33
CA ASP A 30 -5.94 29.03 -11.25
C ASP A 30 -6.30 27.88 -10.27
N ASN A 31 -7.57 27.46 -10.24
CA ASN A 31 -8.06 26.36 -9.42
C ASN A 31 -7.73 24.95 -9.95
N LEU A 32 -7.06 24.79 -11.08
CA LEU A 32 -6.75 23.45 -11.60
C LEU A 32 -5.70 22.72 -10.78
N LEU A 33 -4.71 23.46 -10.28
CA LEU A 33 -3.72 22.92 -9.35
C LEU A 33 -4.38 22.60 -8.01
N GLU A 34 -5.23 23.48 -7.47
CA GLU A 34 -6.00 23.19 -6.24
C GLU A 34 -6.92 21.98 -6.38
N ARG A 35 -7.55 21.78 -7.54
CA ARG A 35 -8.41 20.62 -7.79
C ARG A 35 -7.61 19.34 -7.96
N LEU A 36 -6.44 19.39 -8.59
CA LEU A 36 -5.51 18.26 -8.67
C LEU A 36 -4.94 17.93 -7.28
N GLU A 37 -4.60 18.93 -6.48
CA GLU A 37 -4.17 18.79 -5.10
C GLU A 37 -5.30 18.29 -4.20
N ALA A 38 -6.56 18.68 -4.39
CA ALA A 38 -7.68 18.10 -3.65
C ALA A 38 -7.95 16.63 -4.03
N MET A 39 -7.69 16.27 -5.29
CA MET A 39 -7.84 14.89 -5.77
C MET A 39 -6.71 13.96 -5.30
N PHE A 40 -5.52 14.48 -5.03
CA PHE A 40 -4.34 13.68 -4.69
C PHE A 40 -3.66 14.03 -3.35
N GLY A 41 -4.10 15.09 -2.66
CA GLY A 41 -3.35 15.75 -1.57
C GLY A 41 -3.93 15.59 -0.17
N GLU A 42 -5.13 15.05 0.01
CA GLU A 42 -5.72 14.89 1.34
C GLU A 42 -6.43 13.53 1.45
N GLN A 43 -5.67 12.44 1.30
CA GLN A 43 -5.96 11.23 2.06
C GLN A 43 -4.89 11.14 3.14
N GLY A 44 -4.89 12.13 4.04
CA GLY A 44 -4.14 12.07 5.27
C GLY A 44 -4.39 10.73 5.96
N SER A 45 -3.37 10.19 6.63
CA SER A 45 -3.49 8.95 7.38
C SER A 45 -4.80 8.97 8.19
N PRO A 46 -5.60 7.89 8.17
CA PRO A 46 -6.86 7.85 8.89
C PRO A 46 -6.67 8.39 10.30
N HIS A 47 -7.59 9.25 10.76
CA HIS A 47 -7.53 9.74 12.14
C HIS A 47 -7.39 8.55 13.09
N PRO A 48 -6.56 8.66 14.14
CA PRO A 48 -6.33 7.56 15.06
C PRO A 48 -7.67 7.01 15.58
N THR A 49 -7.99 5.78 15.21
CA THR A 49 -9.17 5.10 15.75
C THR A 49 -8.87 4.72 17.18
N VAL A 50 -9.56 5.35 18.14
CA VAL A 50 -9.47 4.97 19.55
C VAL A 50 -10.25 3.68 19.76
N ILE A 51 -9.53 2.59 19.99
CA ILE A 51 -10.11 1.30 20.37
C ILE A 51 -9.85 1.11 21.87
N GLN A 52 -10.92 0.96 22.66
CA GLN A 52 -10.79 0.62 24.08
C GLN A 52 -10.15 -0.76 24.20
N ALA A 53 -8.93 -0.83 24.73
CA ALA A 53 -8.24 -2.09 24.95
C ALA A 53 -8.55 -2.61 26.37
N VAL A 54 -9.18 -3.77 26.45
CA VAL A 54 -9.35 -4.54 27.70
C VAL A 54 -8.51 -5.80 27.54
N GLY A 55 -7.59 -6.06 28.46
CA GLY A 55 -6.75 -7.25 28.37
C GLY A 55 -5.66 -7.32 29.44
N THR A 56 -4.85 -8.36 29.34
CA THR A 56 -3.68 -8.60 30.17
C THR A 56 -2.41 -8.36 29.36
N ILE A 57 -1.35 -7.88 30.02
CA ILE A 57 -0.02 -7.76 29.42
C ILE A 57 0.81 -8.97 29.85
N GLU A 58 1.29 -9.73 28.88
CA GLU A 58 2.28 -10.80 29.08
C GLU A 58 3.65 -10.32 28.57
N VAL A 59 4.71 -10.57 29.35
CA VAL A 59 6.07 -10.12 29.04
C VAL A 59 7.02 -11.31 29.02
N ALA A 60 7.81 -11.43 27.95
CA ALA A 60 8.80 -12.48 27.75
C ALA A 60 10.16 -11.87 27.32
N PHE A 61 11.26 -12.51 27.75
CA PHE A 61 12.63 -12.09 27.46
C PHE A 61 13.46 -13.20 26.82
N SER A 62 14.22 -12.84 25.78
CA SER A 62 15.20 -13.74 25.18
C SER A 62 16.49 -13.79 26.03
N PRO A 63 17.26 -14.90 25.98
CA PRO A 63 17.00 -16.10 25.19
C PRO A 63 16.07 -17.11 25.86
N ASN A 64 15.89 -17.06 27.19
CA ASN A 64 15.41 -18.20 27.97
C ASN A 64 13.93 -18.15 28.41
N ASN A 65 13.17 -17.09 28.10
CA ASN A 65 11.75 -16.99 28.49
C ASN A 65 10.79 -17.15 27.31
N GLY A 66 11.13 -17.97 26.33
CA GLY A 66 10.16 -18.47 25.36
C GLY A 66 9.47 -17.41 24.49
N VAL A 67 10.19 -16.35 24.09
CA VAL A 67 9.63 -15.24 23.28
C VAL A 67 8.95 -15.77 22.01
N THR A 68 9.57 -16.73 21.32
CA THR A 68 8.98 -17.35 20.13
C THR A 68 7.67 -18.06 20.46
N GLU A 69 7.64 -18.83 21.54
CA GLU A 69 6.50 -19.60 22.01
C GLU A 69 5.34 -18.68 22.42
N THR A 70 5.62 -17.57 23.12
CA THR A 70 4.63 -16.55 23.47
C THR A 70 4.00 -15.94 22.21
N VAL A 71 4.82 -15.59 21.20
CA VAL A 71 4.31 -15.05 19.93
C VAL A 71 3.48 -16.11 19.17
N VAL A 72 3.97 -17.35 19.10
CA VAL A 72 3.24 -18.46 18.46
C VAL A 72 1.91 -18.72 19.16
N LYS A 73 1.87 -18.69 20.49
CA LYS A 73 0.63 -18.83 21.28
C LYS A 73 -0.36 -17.71 20.95
N ALA A 74 0.08 -16.45 20.94
CA ALA A 74 -0.78 -15.32 20.58
C ALA A 74 -1.37 -15.46 19.15
N ILE A 75 -0.56 -15.91 18.18
CA ILE A 75 -1.02 -16.20 16.81
C ILE A 75 -2.02 -17.36 16.77
N SER A 76 -1.84 -18.37 17.63
CA SER A 76 -2.73 -19.53 17.70
C SER A 76 -4.10 -19.19 18.28
N GLU A 77 -4.15 -18.25 19.23
CA GLU A 77 -5.38 -17.82 19.92
C GLU A 77 -6.18 -16.79 19.11
N ALA A 78 -5.57 -16.13 18.13
CA ALA A 78 -6.23 -15.15 17.28
C ALA A 78 -7.39 -15.77 16.46
N GLN A 79 -8.53 -15.09 16.46
CA GLN A 79 -9.79 -15.58 15.86
C GLN A 79 -10.20 -14.89 14.56
N GLN A 80 -9.88 -13.59 14.40
CA GLN A 80 -10.44 -12.79 13.29
C GLN A 80 -9.35 -12.19 12.39
N THR A 81 -8.36 -11.52 12.97
CA THR A 81 -7.36 -10.79 12.19
C THR A 81 -6.00 -10.79 12.88
N ILE A 82 -4.95 -10.91 12.07
CA ILE A 82 -3.55 -10.72 12.46
C ILE A 82 -2.92 -9.75 11.47
N LEU A 83 -2.40 -8.64 11.98
CA LEU A 83 -1.65 -7.66 11.21
C LEU A 83 -0.19 -7.71 11.67
N VAL A 84 0.72 -8.02 10.75
CA VAL A 84 2.15 -8.15 11.03
C VAL A 84 2.89 -6.98 10.42
N SER A 85 3.73 -6.33 11.22
CA SER A 85 4.79 -5.43 10.74
C SER A 85 6.12 -5.93 11.27
N ALA A 86 7.09 -6.16 10.39
CA ALA A 86 8.39 -6.69 10.79
C ALA A 86 9.52 -6.11 9.93
N TYR A 87 10.59 -5.68 10.60
CA TYR A 87 11.83 -5.28 9.95
C TYR A 87 12.55 -6.50 9.35
N SER A 88 12.88 -7.48 10.19
CA SER A 88 13.44 -8.76 9.76
C SER A 88 12.49 -9.89 10.11
N PHE A 89 12.12 -10.68 9.10
CA PHE A 89 11.29 -11.86 9.30
C PHE A 89 12.10 -13.09 8.88
N THR A 90 12.50 -13.90 9.85
CA THR A 90 13.32 -15.10 9.61
C THR A 90 12.84 -16.35 10.37
N SER A 91 11.94 -16.19 11.35
CA SER A 91 11.47 -17.31 12.18
C SER A 91 10.51 -18.21 11.41
N LYS A 92 10.93 -19.47 11.22
CA LYS A 92 10.11 -20.51 10.60
C LYS A 92 8.87 -20.82 11.44
N ASP A 93 9.02 -20.94 12.75
CA ASP A 93 7.92 -21.31 13.65
C ASP A 93 6.80 -20.26 13.63
N ILE A 94 7.16 -18.97 13.59
CA ILE A 94 6.19 -17.88 13.45
C ILE A 94 5.53 -17.92 12.06
N ALA A 95 6.29 -18.17 10.99
CA ALA A 95 5.73 -18.29 9.63
C ALA A 95 4.70 -19.43 9.52
N GLU A 96 5.00 -20.59 10.10
CA GLU A 96 4.09 -21.73 10.15
C GLU A 96 2.85 -21.45 11.01
N ALA A 97 3.00 -20.76 12.14
CA ALA A 97 1.88 -20.35 12.97
C ALA A 97 0.92 -19.41 12.21
N LEU A 98 1.46 -18.46 11.45
CA LEU A 98 0.66 -17.55 10.60
C LEU A 98 -0.05 -18.32 9.48
N LEU A 99 0.60 -19.30 8.86
CA LEU A 99 -0.02 -20.15 7.84
C LEU A 99 -1.18 -20.97 8.43
N LYS A 100 -0.99 -21.57 9.60
CA LYS A 100 -2.05 -22.27 10.33
C LYS A 100 -3.21 -21.33 10.66
N ALA A 101 -2.94 -20.09 11.11
CA ALA A 101 -3.98 -19.10 11.37
C ALA A 101 -4.79 -18.76 10.13
N LYS A 102 -4.10 -18.51 9.00
CA LYS A 102 -4.76 -18.29 7.71
C LYS A 102 -5.64 -19.47 7.29
N GLN A 103 -5.15 -20.71 7.47
CA GLN A 103 -5.93 -21.92 7.15
C GLN A 103 -7.18 -22.07 8.04
N ARG A 104 -7.16 -21.55 9.27
CA ARG A 104 -8.36 -21.45 10.14
C ARG A 104 -9.38 -20.39 9.68
N GLY A 105 -9.03 -19.58 8.67
CA GLY A 105 -9.88 -18.48 8.17
C GLY A 105 -9.58 -17.12 8.80
N VAL A 106 -8.53 -17.00 9.62
CA VAL A 106 -8.10 -15.72 10.18
C VAL A 106 -7.53 -14.84 9.06
N VAL A 107 -7.92 -13.56 9.00
CA VAL A 107 -7.36 -12.60 8.04
C VAL A 107 -5.93 -12.27 8.45
N VAL A 108 -4.94 -12.66 7.65
CA VAL A 108 -3.53 -12.37 7.92
C VAL A 108 -2.96 -11.43 6.86
N LYS A 109 -2.45 -10.27 7.28
CA LYS A 109 -1.80 -9.28 6.42
C LYS A 109 -0.42 -8.94 6.96
N LEU A 110 0.55 -8.79 6.06
CA LEU A 110 1.94 -8.54 6.42
C LEU A 110 2.47 -7.30 5.69
N ILE A 111 3.23 -6.49 6.42
CA ILE A 111 4.07 -5.42 5.87
C ILE A 111 5.51 -5.70 6.33
N LEU A 112 6.41 -5.93 5.36
CA LEU A 112 7.82 -6.19 5.63
C LEU A 112 8.70 -5.06 5.10
N ASP A 113 9.86 -4.88 5.70
CA ASP A 113 10.86 -3.90 5.25
C ASP A 113 11.44 -4.22 3.87
N LYS A 114 11.82 -3.19 3.11
CA LYS A 114 12.45 -3.32 1.77
C LYS A 114 13.68 -4.23 1.75
N SER A 115 14.48 -4.23 2.81
CA SER A 115 15.67 -5.09 2.92
C SER A 115 15.33 -6.58 2.82
N GLN A 116 14.08 -6.97 3.09
CA GLN A 116 13.62 -8.35 2.94
C GLN A 116 13.45 -8.79 1.47
N ILE A 117 13.48 -7.88 0.50
CA ILE A 117 13.42 -8.23 -0.93
C ILE A 117 14.73 -8.92 -1.37
N SER A 118 15.89 -8.42 -0.93
CA SER A 118 17.20 -8.87 -1.45
C SER A 118 17.82 -10.02 -0.67
N GLN A 119 17.24 -10.41 0.48
CA GLN A 119 17.72 -11.56 1.25
C GLN A 119 17.47 -12.87 0.48
N LYS A 120 18.55 -13.61 0.22
CA LYS A 120 18.50 -14.93 -0.42
C LYS A 120 17.70 -15.89 0.48
N TYR A 121 16.61 -16.46 -0.03
CA TYR A 121 15.59 -17.22 0.72
C TYR A 121 14.73 -16.38 1.68
N SER A 122 14.36 -15.16 1.29
CA SER A 122 13.54 -14.29 2.12
C SER A 122 12.17 -14.91 2.44
N SER A 123 11.72 -14.72 3.67
CA SER A 123 10.37 -15.09 4.09
C SER A 123 9.28 -14.47 3.21
N SER A 124 9.60 -13.37 2.50
CA SER A 124 8.73 -12.79 1.47
C SER A 124 8.36 -13.80 0.36
N THR A 125 9.31 -14.63 -0.08
CA THR A 125 9.05 -15.68 -1.09
C THR A 125 8.10 -16.73 -0.54
N PHE A 126 8.32 -17.18 0.71
CA PHE A 126 7.42 -18.11 1.38
C PHE A 126 5.99 -17.57 1.46
N PHE A 127 5.80 -16.35 1.98
CA PHE A 127 4.48 -15.74 2.14
C PHE A 127 3.79 -15.50 0.79
N THR A 128 4.54 -15.10 -0.23
CA THR A 128 4.02 -14.94 -1.59
C THR A 128 3.52 -16.27 -2.16
N ASN A 129 4.31 -17.34 -2.03
CA ASN A 129 3.95 -18.67 -2.53
C ASN A 129 2.74 -19.27 -1.80
N GLN A 130 2.57 -18.94 -0.52
CA GLN A 130 1.40 -19.33 0.27
C GLN A 130 0.20 -18.37 0.06
N GLY A 131 0.32 -17.38 -0.82
CA GLY A 131 -0.76 -16.46 -1.23
C GLY A 131 -1.20 -15.48 -0.15
N PHE A 132 -0.30 -15.04 0.73
CA PHE A 132 -0.63 -14.01 1.73
C PHE A 132 -0.81 -12.63 1.10
N ASP A 133 -1.63 -11.78 1.75
CA ASP A 133 -1.63 -10.33 1.50
C ASP A 133 -0.37 -9.74 2.14
N LEU A 134 0.70 -9.73 1.35
CA LEU A 134 2.02 -9.22 1.72
C LEU A 134 2.30 -7.92 0.98
N ARG A 135 2.74 -6.91 1.71
CA ARG A 135 3.25 -5.65 1.18
C ARG A 135 4.69 -5.43 1.65
N ILE A 136 5.45 -4.69 0.86
CA ILE A 136 6.77 -4.23 1.24
C ILE A 136 6.71 -2.73 1.51
N ASP A 137 7.13 -2.32 2.70
CA ASP A 137 7.36 -0.91 2.99
C ASP A 137 8.67 -0.48 2.34
N VAL A 138 8.55 0.38 1.33
CA VAL A 138 9.68 0.95 0.58
C VAL A 138 9.94 2.42 0.92
N LYS A 139 9.02 3.08 1.63
CA LYS A 139 9.04 4.52 1.87
C LYS A 139 9.62 4.87 3.23
N HIS A 140 9.38 4.03 4.22
CA HIS A 140 9.86 4.21 5.60
C HIS A 140 10.94 3.21 6.01
N ALA A 141 11.40 2.41 5.04
CA ALA A 141 12.50 1.45 5.14
C ALA A 141 13.87 2.09 4.86
#